data_AF-B2TR91-F1
#
_entry.id   AF-B2TR91-F1
#
_cell.length_a   1.000
_cell.length_b   1.000
_cell.length_c   1.000
_cell.angle_alpha   90.00
_cell.angle_beta   90.00
_cell.angle_gamma   90.00
#
_symmetry.space_group_name_H-M   'P 1'
#
loop_
_entity.id
_entity.type
_entity.pdbx_description
1 polymer ?
#
loop_
_entity_poly.entity_id
_entity_poly.type
_entity_poly.pdbx_seq_one_letter_code
_entity_poly.pdbx_strand_id
1 'polypeptide(L)'
;MNNKKILTIGILPLMWFLYFLFELFTGRIRDIPTVILNIFLMFLFALAGLFIYKIGYKNQNGFKFKTMLKLFLSLMLIDQGIKIIIKLFYFDAYIDIIHNLLSFNPIINTDGSWLNARFGTNVSFPLLILFNIIALFIFVEIYRYALYKGNKDFWADMSFLFIFGGALCSLIDKLFYGGSLDFIGISNLFIADIKDIYINLGILFFILTLFNNGYLSSDEETTLKEDLQSLKCFLTFIKNDIYSKFKL
;
A
#
# COMPACT_ATOMS: atom_id res chain seq x y z
N MET A 1 -9.95 -15.10 -18.81
CA MET A 1 -10.86 -14.71 -17.71
C MET A 1 -10.55 -15.40 -16.37
N ASN A 2 -10.23 -16.71 -16.35
CA ASN A 2 -9.83 -17.43 -15.12
C ASN A 2 -8.54 -16.91 -14.47
N ASN A 3 -7.51 -16.58 -15.28
CA ASN A 3 -6.20 -16.19 -14.73
C ASN A 3 -6.27 -14.91 -13.90
N LYS A 4 -7.01 -13.88 -14.34
CA LYS A 4 -7.17 -12.63 -13.59
C LYS A 4 -7.89 -12.82 -12.24
N LYS A 5 -8.89 -13.70 -12.20
CA LYS A 5 -9.59 -14.06 -10.96
C LYS A 5 -8.64 -14.75 -9.98
N ILE A 6 -7.91 -15.76 -10.46
CA ILE A 6 -6.93 -16.50 -9.66
C ILE A 6 -5.84 -15.56 -9.14
N LEU A 7 -5.31 -14.69 -10.01
CA LEU A 7 -4.29 -13.71 -9.66
C LEU A 7 -4.79 -12.75 -8.56
N THR A 8 -5.99 -12.17 -8.74
CA THR A 8 -6.55 -11.23 -7.75
C THR A 8 -6.79 -11.89 -6.39
N ILE A 9 -7.23 -13.16 -6.39
CA ILE A 9 -7.47 -13.94 -5.16
C ILE A 9 -6.13 -14.38 -4.53
N GLY A 10 -5.12 -14.66 -5.34
CA GLY A 10 -3.87 -15.28 -4.91
C GLY A 10 -2.78 -14.33 -4.44
N ILE A 11 -2.74 -13.07 -4.90
CA ILE A 11 -1.64 -12.14 -4.57
C ILE A 11 -1.56 -11.85 -3.06
N LEU A 12 -2.67 -11.48 -2.40
CA LEU A 12 -2.62 -11.16 -0.96
C LEU A 12 -2.21 -12.38 -0.10
N PRO A 13 -2.79 -13.58 -0.30
CA PRO A 13 -2.29 -14.79 0.36
C PRO A 13 -0.81 -15.05 0.09
N LEU A 14 -0.33 -14.84 -1.14
CA LEU A 14 1.07 -15.05 -1.48
C LEU A 14 1.99 -14.04 -0.79
N MET A 15 1.64 -12.75 -0.79
CA MET A 15 2.38 -11.71 -0.07
C MET A 15 2.50 -12.05 1.42
N TRP A 16 1.38 -12.45 2.04
CA TRP A 16 1.39 -12.88 3.44
C TRP A 16 2.19 -14.14 3.66
N PHE A 17 2.07 -15.14 2.78
CA PHE A 17 2.80 -16.39 2.88
C PHE A 17 4.32 -16.18 2.81
N LEU A 18 4.79 -15.32 1.91
CA LEU A 18 6.20 -14.97 1.80
C LEU A 18 6.70 -14.27 3.07
N TYR A 19 5.92 -13.34 3.63
CA TYR A 19 6.24 -12.71 4.91
C TYR A 19 6.25 -13.71 6.07
N PHE A 20 5.25 -14.58 6.14
CA PHE A 20 5.13 -15.64 7.13
C PHE A 20 6.33 -16.60 7.09
N LEU A 21 6.73 -17.05 5.89
CA LEU A 21 7.93 -17.87 5.71
C LEU A 21 9.19 -17.14 6.19
N PHE A 22 9.33 -15.87 5.86
CA PHE A 22 10.45 -15.06 6.33
C PHE A 22 10.49 -14.95 7.87
N GLU A 23 9.37 -14.74 8.55
CA GLU A 23 9.31 -14.69 10.01
C GLU A 23 9.54 -16.07 10.67
N LEU A 24 9.16 -17.15 9.98
CA LEU A 24 9.47 -18.53 10.38
C LEU A 24 10.98 -18.81 10.28
N PHE A 25 11.62 -18.49 9.15
CA PHE A 25 13.06 -18.72 8.94
C PHE A 25 13.95 -17.82 9.80
N THR A 26 13.51 -16.61 10.12
CA THR A 26 14.22 -15.71 11.04
C THR A 26 13.98 -16.05 12.51
N GLY A 27 13.16 -17.06 12.79
CA GLY A 27 12.94 -17.60 14.12
C GLY A 27 12.10 -16.71 15.04
N ARG A 28 11.26 -15.82 14.50
CA ARG A 28 10.29 -15.02 15.30
C ARG A 28 8.99 -15.77 15.55
N ILE A 29 8.64 -16.69 14.65
CA ILE A 29 7.56 -17.66 14.83
C ILE A 29 8.16 -18.98 15.29
N ARG A 30 7.78 -19.44 16.48
CA ARG A 30 8.31 -20.69 17.07
C ARG A 30 7.23 -21.64 17.56
N ASP A 31 6.01 -21.15 17.72
CA ASP A 31 4.89 -21.89 18.28
C ASP A 31 3.87 -22.27 17.20
N ILE A 32 3.28 -23.45 17.38
CA ILE A 32 2.27 -24.03 16.49
C ILE A 32 1.01 -23.14 16.37
N PRO A 33 0.48 -22.53 17.45
CA PRO A 33 -0.66 -21.64 17.35
C PRO A 33 -0.45 -20.48 16.36
N THR A 34 0.69 -19.80 16.44
CA THR A 34 1.05 -18.70 15.52
C THR A 34 1.16 -19.19 14.08
N VAL A 35 1.69 -20.40 13.85
CA VAL A 35 1.73 -21.01 12.50
C VAL A 35 0.33 -21.27 11.94
N ILE A 36 -0.52 -21.99 12.68
CA ILE A 36 -1.89 -22.32 12.25
C ILE A 36 -2.66 -21.06 11.88
N LEU A 37 -2.42 -20.02 12.64
CA LEU A 37 -3.11 -18.76 12.50
C LEU A 37 -2.67 -17.93 11.30
N ASN A 38 -1.37 -17.90 11.01
CA ASN A 38 -0.88 -17.29 9.78
C ASN A 38 -1.46 -17.98 8.54
N ILE A 39 -1.73 -19.29 8.62
CA ILE A 39 -2.47 -20.03 7.59
C ILE A 39 -3.94 -19.56 7.51
N PHE A 40 -4.61 -19.34 8.66
CA PHE A 40 -5.97 -18.78 8.66
C PHE A 40 -6.06 -17.39 8.01
N LEU A 41 -5.07 -16.52 8.25
CA LEU A 41 -5.01 -15.20 7.62
C LEU A 41 -4.90 -15.28 6.09
N MET A 42 -4.25 -16.31 5.54
CA MET A 42 -4.22 -16.54 4.09
C MET A 42 -5.63 -16.77 3.52
N PHE A 43 -6.51 -17.49 4.22
CA PHE A 43 -7.90 -17.65 3.78
C PHE A 43 -8.68 -16.33 3.85
N LEU A 44 -8.46 -15.52 4.88
CA LEU A 44 -9.05 -14.19 4.99
C LEU A 44 -8.61 -13.29 3.82
N PHE A 45 -7.33 -13.31 3.47
CA PHE A 45 -6.80 -12.57 2.34
C PHE A 45 -7.32 -13.07 0.98
N ALA A 46 -7.51 -14.38 0.82
CA ALA A 46 -8.13 -14.94 -0.38
C ALA A 46 -9.58 -14.48 -0.51
N LEU A 47 -10.33 -14.43 0.61
CA LEU A 47 -11.69 -13.91 0.64
C LEU A 47 -11.74 -12.41 0.27
N ALA A 48 -10.83 -11.60 0.81
CA ALA A 48 -10.68 -10.20 0.44
C ALA A 48 -10.40 -10.04 -1.06
N GLY A 49 -9.47 -10.83 -1.61
CA GLY A 49 -9.19 -10.87 -3.04
C GLY A 49 -10.42 -11.24 -3.90
N LEU A 50 -11.28 -12.13 -3.41
CA LEU A 50 -12.53 -12.48 -4.09
C LEU A 50 -13.53 -11.31 -4.13
N PHE A 51 -13.65 -10.55 -3.04
CA PHE A 51 -14.47 -9.32 -3.03
C PHE A 51 -13.89 -8.25 -3.95
N ILE A 52 -12.58 -8.02 -3.89
CA ILE A 52 -11.86 -7.09 -4.76
C ILE A 52 -12.10 -7.45 -6.24
N TYR A 53 -11.99 -8.73 -6.59
CA TYR A 53 -12.27 -9.20 -7.95
C TYR A 53 -13.70 -8.89 -8.40
N LYS A 54 -14.71 -9.18 -7.55
CA LYS A 54 -16.11 -8.89 -7.87
C LYS A 54 -16.36 -7.39 -8.09
N ILE A 55 -15.76 -6.54 -7.27
CA ILE A 55 -15.89 -5.08 -7.39
C ILE A 55 -15.17 -4.60 -8.66
N GLY A 56 -13.94 -5.04 -8.88
CA GLY A 56 -13.15 -4.63 -10.04
C GLY A 56 -13.73 -5.08 -11.36
N TYR A 57 -14.33 -6.28 -11.40
CA TYR A 57 -15.03 -6.78 -12.58
C TYR A 57 -16.26 -5.94 -12.94
N LYS A 58 -16.95 -5.36 -11.96
CA LYS A 58 -18.09 -4.45 -12.19
C LYS A 58 -17.66 -3.05 -12.66
N ASN A 59 -16.43 -2.64 -12.34
CA ASN A 59 -15.94 -1.28 -12.56
C ASN A 59 -14.73 -1.22 -13.50
N GLN A 60 -14.63 -2.10 -14.51
CA GLN A 60 -13.40 -2.30 -15.29
C GLN A 60 -12.79 -1.02 -15.85
N ASN A 61 -13.61 -0.05 -16.26
CA ASN A 61 -13.18 1.24 -16.82
C ASN A 61 -12.70 2.26 -15.76
N GLY A 62 -12.57 1.82 -14.51
CA GLY A 62 -12.23 2.68 -13.38
C GLY A 62 -13.38 3.56 -12.93
N PHE A 63 -13.04 4.54 -12.12
CA PHE A 63 -13.95 5.46 -11.47
C PHE A 63 -13.86 6.87 -12.05
N LYS A 64 -14.99 7.58 -12.00
CA LYS A 64 -15.04 9.01 -12.26
C LYS A 64 -14.31 9.76 -11.13
N PHE A 65 -13.77 10.95 -11.45
CA PHE A 65 -13.06 11.80 -10.48
C PHE A 65 -13.85 12.03 -9.18
N LYS A 66 -15.16 12.30 -9.26
CA LYS A 66 -16.00 12.49 -8.05
C LYS A 66 -16.01 11.27 -7.13
N THR A 67 -16.00 10.06 -7.70
CA THR A 67 -15.94 8.81 -6.92
C THR A 67 -14.55 8.61 -6.34
N MET A 68 -13.50 8.84 -7.14
CA MET A 68 -12.11 8.80 -6.67
C MET A 68 -11.89 9.74 -5.47
N LEU A 69 -12.37 10.99 -5.57
CA LEU A 69 -12.25 11.96 -4.49
C LEU A 69 -12.97 11.52 -3.22
N LYS A 70 -14.19 10.97 -3.34
CA LYS A 70 -14.94 10.44 -2.19
C LYS A 70 -14.21 9.27 -1.53
N LEU A 71 -13.68 8.33 -2.32
CA LEU A 71 -12.90 7.21 -1.80
C LEU A 71 -11.64 7.72 -1.10
N PHE A 72 -10.89 8.62 -1.72
CA PHE A 72 -9.71 9.23 -1.11
C PHE A 72 -10.02 9.89 0.24
N LEU A 73 -11.03 10.77 0.30
CA LEU A 73 -11.43 11.41 1.55
C LEU A 73 -11.88 10.40 2.62
N SER A 74 -12.54 9.32 2.19
CA SER A 74 -12.94 8.25 3.11
C SER A 74 -11.72 7.50 3.68
N LEU A 75 -10.72 7.18 2.84
CA LEU A 75 -9.48 6.55 3.29
C LEU A 75 -8.73 7.43 4.29
N MET A 76 -8.63 8.74 4.01
CA MET A 76 -8.02 9.72 4.92
C MET A 76 -8.77 9.80 6.24
N LEU A 77 -10.11 9.88 6.21
CA LEU A 77 -10.93 9.96 7.41
C LEU A 77 -10.80 8.69 8.26
N ILE A 78 -10.76 7.51 7.64
CA ILE A 78 -10.64 6.24 8.35
C ILE A 78 -9.30 6.16 9.08
N ASP A 79 -8.17 6.44 8.41
CA ASP A 79 -6.84 6.32 9.05
C ASP A 79 -6.56 7.47 10.02
N GLN A 80 -6.72 8.71 9.60
CA GLN A 80 -6.38 9.86 10.44
C GLN A 80 -7.43 10.10 11.53
N GLY A 81 -8.71 9.87 11.22
CA GLY A 81 -9.79 10.01 12.20
C GLY A 81 -9.69 8.98 13.31
N ILE A 82 -9.42 7.70 13.00
CA ILE A 82 -9.24 6.69 14.05
C ILE A 82 -8.00 6.97 14.90
N LYS A 83 -6.90 7.42 14.29
CA LYS A 83 -5.68 7.80 15.00
C LYS A 83 -5.91 8.94 15.98
N ILE A 84 -6.67 9.96 15.59
CA ILE A 84 -7.05 11.07 16.49
C ILE A 84 -7.87 10.52 17.68
N ILE A 85 -8.88 9.68 17.43
CA ILE A 85 -9.71 9.09 18.49
C ILE A 85 -8.85 8.25 19.44
N ILE A 86 -8.00 7.38 18.91
CA ILE A 86 -7.09 6.55 19.70
C ILE A 86 -6.17 7.44 20.53
N LYS A 87 -5.54 8.45 19.92
CA LYS A 87 -4.59 9.32 20.62
C LYS A 87 -5.22 10.09 21.77
N LEU A 88 -6.47 10.52 21.62
CA LEU A 88 -7.17 11.33 22.62
C LEU A 88 -7.79 10.49 23.76
N PHE A 89 -8.26 9.29 23.46
CA PHE A 89 -9.12 8.54 24.40
C PHE A 89 -8.59 7.16 24.79
N TYR A 90 -7.73 6.54 23.98
CA TYR A 90 -7.37 5.13 24.11
C TYR A 90 -5.87 4.84 23.99
N PHE A 91 -5.01 5.86 24.03
CA PHE A 91 -3.58 5.69 23.75
C PHE A 91 -2.90 4.71 24.72
N ASP A 92 -3.26 4.73 26.00
CA ASP A 92 -2.68 3.86 27.02
C ASP A 92 -3.46 2.54 27.21
N ALA A 93 -4.45 2.26 26.36
CA ALA A 93 -5.26 1.06 26.47
C ALA A 93 -4.60 -0.13 25.76
N TYR A 94 -4.63 -1.29 26.42
CA TYR A 94 -4.27 -2.57 25.83
C TYR A 94 -5.48 -3.51 25.88
N ILE A 95 -5.87 -4.07 24.74
CA ILE A 95 -6.96 -5.04 24.65
C ILE A 95 -6.46 -6.25 23.89
N ASP A 96 -6.41 -7.41 24.56
CA ASP A 96 -6.15 -8.70 23.92
C ASP A 96 -7.47 -9.21 23.29
N ILE A 97 -7.65 -8.97 21.98
CA ILE A 97 -8.89 -9.26 21.26
C ILE A 97 -8.97 -10.77 20.97
N ILE A 98 -7.88 -11.34 20.46
CA ILE A 98 -7.72 -12.77 20.28
C ILE A 98 -6.38 -13.14 20.89
N HIS A 99 -6.42 -13.98 21.92
CA HIS A 99 -5.26 -14.30 22.75
C HIS A 99 -4.04 -14.71 21.92
N ASN A 100 -2.91 -14.03 22.14
CA ASN A 100 -1.63 -14.19 21.45
C ASN A 100 -1.67 -13.94 19.92
N LEU A 101 -2.74 -13.32 19.41
CA LEU A 101 -2.96 -13.09 17.99
C LEU A 101 -3.21 -11.64 17.64
N LEU A 102 -4.29 -11.08 18.18
CA LEU A 102 -4.81 -9.80 17.74
C LEU A 102 -5.00 -8.98 18.99
N SER A 103 -4.24 -7.91 19.09
CA SER A 103 -4.40 -6.95 20.17
C SER A 103 -4.64 -5.57 19.61
N PHE A 104 -5.38 -4.78 20.37
CA PHE A 104 -5.32 -3.34 20.27
C PHE A 104 -4.21 -2.88 21.19
N ASN A 105 -3.14 -2.32 20.62
CA ASN A 105 -1.93 -1.93 21.34
C ASN A 105 -1.34 -0.65 20.74
N PRO A 106 -1.89 0.53 21.09
CA PRO A 106 -1.43 1.79 20.54
C PRO A 106 0.00 2.13 20.98
N ILE A 107 0.85 2.43 20.01
CA ILE A 107 2.23 2.87 20.23
C ILE A 107 2.59 3.98 19.25
N ILE A 108 3.56 4.82 19.60
CA ILE A 108 4.25 5.66 18.61
C ILE A 108 5.49 4.91 18.14
N ASN A 109 5.41 4.39 16.92
CA ASN A 109 6.53 3.78 16.23
C ASN A 109 7.48 4.87 15.70
N THR A 110 8.58 5.07 16.42
CA THR A 110 9.60 6.08 16.11
C THR A 110 10.62 5.62 15.08
N ASP A 111 10.62 4.35 14.68
CA ASP A 111 11.50 3.86 13.62
C ASP A 111 11.10 4.47 12.26
N GLY A 112 9.85 4.96 12.15
CA GLY A 112 9.35 5.75 11.02
C GLY A 112 9.18 4.99 9.70
N SER A 113 9.66 3.75 9.64
CA SER A 113 9.44 2.81 8.55
C SER A 113 9.64 1.38 9.02
N TRP A 114 8.94 0.44 8.39
CA TRP A 114 9.13 -0.99 8.65
C TRP A 114 10.56 -1.45 8.36
N LEU A 115 11.24 -0.88 7.36
CA LEU A 115 12.64 -1.23 7.06
C LEU A 115 13.61 -0.82 8.17
N ASN A 116 13.43 0.37 8.75
CA ASN A 116 14.20 0.79 9.92
C ASN A 116 13.92 -0.14 11.10
N ALA A 117 12.65 -0.40 11.42
CA ALA A 117 12.25 -1.26 12.53
C ALA A 117 12.77 -2.69 12.37
N ARG A 118 12.78 -3.20 11.13
CA ARG A 118 13.12 -4.60 10.85
C ARG A 118 14.61 -4.85 10.70
N PHE A 119 15.31 -3.99 9.97
CA PHE A 119 16.69 -4.22 9.56
C PHE A 119 17.68 -3.24 10.19
N GLY A 120 17.22 -2.32 11.04
CA GLY A 120 18.08 -1.33 11.67
C GLY A 120 18.79 -0.44 10.64
N THR A 121 18.14 -0.11 9.53
CA THR A 121 18.73 0.69 8.44
C THR A 121 19.11 2.12 8.87
N ASN A 122 18.63 2.57 10.04
CA ASN A 122 18.96 3.86 10.66
C ASN A 122 18.75 5.07 9.72
N VAL A 123 17.79 4.98 8.79
CA VAL A 123 17.45 6.10 7.91
C VAL A 123 16.80 7.18 8.77
N SER A 124 17.37 8.39 8.75
CA SER A 124 16.91 9.47 9.60
C SER A 124 15.51 9.94 9.23
N PHE A 125 14.78 10.43 10.22
CA PHE A 125 13.40 10.88 10.06
C PHE A 125 13.21 11.99 9.01
N PRO A 126 14.10 13.01 8.92
CA PRO A 126 14.03 14.00 7.85
C PRO A 126 14.19 13.39 6.44
N LEU A 127 15.05 12.38 6.29
CA LEU A 127 15.21 11.68 5.01
C LEU A 127 13.95 10.86 4.67
N LEU A 128 13.33 10.19 5.66
CA LEU A 128 12.07 9.49 5.45
C LEU A 128 10.93 10.44 5.03
N ILE A 129 10.87 11.64 5.61
CA ILE A 129 9.91 12.69 5.22
C ILE A 129 10.20 13.13 3.78
N LEU A 130 11.45 13.43 3.46
CA LEU A 130 11.87 13.82 2.11
C LEU A 130 11.50 12.76 1.07
N PHE A 131 11.78 11.49 1.36
CA PHE A 131 11.39 10.38 0.48
C PHE A 131 9.88 10.25 0.33
N ASN A 132 9.09 10.47 1.39
CA ASN A 132 7.63 10.48 1.28
C ASN A 132 7.13 11.61 0.37
N ILE A 133 7.67 12.83 0.50
CA ILE A 133 7.30 13.97 -0.35
C ILE A 133 7.64 13.69 -1.82
N ILE A 134 8.85 13.18 -2.09
CA ILE A 134 9.27 12.81 -3.44
C ILE A 134 8.37 11.69 -4.00
N ALA A 135 8.09 10.66 -3.21
CA ALA A 135 7.24 9.55 -3.62
C ALA A 135 5.82 10.00 -3.95
N LEU A 136 5.21 10.88 -3.13
CA LEU A 136 3.88 11.43 -3.39
C LEU A 136 3.84 12.20 -4.72
N PHE A 137 4.84 13.03 -4.99
CA PHE A 137 4.96 13.72 -6.27
C PHE A 137 5.06 12.71 -7.43
N ILE A 138 5.94 11.71 -7.31
CA ILE A 138 6.13 10.67 -8.32
C ILE A 138 4.83 9.88 -8.56
N PHE A 139 4.10 9.48 -7.52
CA PHE A 139 2.85 8.73 -7.67
C PHE A 139 1.77 9.51 -8.41
N VAL A 140 1.67 10.81 -8.16
CA VAL A 140 0.78 11.69 -8.93
C VAL A 140 1.18 11.70 -10.40
N GLU A 141 2.47 11.94 -10.70
CA GLU A 141 2.92 12.03 -12.09
C GLU A 141 2.85 10.70 -12.84
N ILE A 142 3.15 9.58 -12.18
CA ILE A 142 2.97 8.23 -12.74
C ILE A 142 1.50 8.00 -13.10
N TYR A 143 0.58 8.29 -12.18
CA TYR A 143 -0.85 8.10 -12.44
C TYR A 143 -1.32 9.00 -13.59
N ARG A 144 -0.92 10.26 -13.62
CA ARG A 144 -1.23 11.19 -14.72
C ARG A 144 -0.70 10.70 -16.07
N TYR A 145 0.53 10.20 -16.09
CA TYR A 145 1.12 9.66 -17.31
C TYR A 145 0.42 8.37 -17.76
N ALA A 146 0.04 7.50 -16.82
CA ALA A 146 -0.76 6.31 -17.12
C ALA A 146 -2.12 6.69 -17.75
N LEU A 147 -2.79 7.72 -17.22
CA LEU A 147 -4.02 8.26 -17.82
C LEU A 147 -3.78 8.82 -19.23
N TYR A 148 -2.69 9.57 -19.44
CA TYR A 148 -2.30 10.09 -20.75
C TYR A 148 -2.07 8.98 -21.78
N LYS A 149 -1.52 7.84 -21.36
CA LYS A 149 -1.32 6.66 -22.20
C LYS A 149 -2.58 5.82 -22.43
N GLY A 150 -3.71 6.17 -21.81
CA GLY A 150 -4.95 5.42 -21.93
C GLY A 150 -5.03 4.19 -21.01
N ASN A 151 -4.09 4.04 -20.07
CA ASN A 151 -4.04 2.89 -19.14
C ASN A 151 -4.98 3.07 -17.94
N LYS A 152 -6.11 3.75 -18.12
CA LYS A 152 -7.10 3.94 -17.06
C LYS A 152 -7.97 2.70 -16.93
N ASP A 153 -7.90 2.05 -15.78
CA ASP A 153 -8.83 1.00 -15.39
C ASP A 153 -9.07 1.03 -13.87
N PHE A 154 -9.91 0.12 -13.36
CA PHE A 154 -10.14 -0.02 -11.92
C PHE A 154 -8.86 -0.23 -11.12
N TRP A 155 -7.92 -0.99 -11.66
CA TRP A 155 -6.74 -1.45 -10.95
C TRP A 155 -5.74 -0.30 -10.81
N ALA A 156 -5.55 0.49 -11.86
CA ALA A 156 -4.75 1.70 -11.85
C ALA A 156 -5.33 2.75 -10.88
N ASP A 157 -6.65 2.95 -10.91
CA ASP A 157 -7.35 3.87 -10.01
C ASP A 157 -7.18 3.47 -8.54
N MET A 158 -7.42 2.19 -8.21
CA MET A 158 -7.27 1.70 -6.85
C MET A 158 -5.80 1.65 -6.41
N SER A 159 -4.86 1.35 -7.31
CA SER A 159 -3.42 1.41 -7.05
C SER A 159 -3.02 2.81 -6.63
N PHE A 160 -3.43 3.82 -7.42
CA PHE A 160 -3.15 5.22 -7.09
C PHE A 160 -3.78 5.61 -5.75
N LEU A 161 -5.08 5.34 -5.55
CA LEU A 161 -5.77 5.72 -4.30
C LEU A 161 -5.10 5.15 -3.06
N PHE A 162 -4.76 3.86 -3.06
CA PHE A 162 -4.23 3.18 -1.89
C PHE A 162 -2.75 3.51 -1.64
N ILE A 163 -1.90 3.53 -2.69
CA ILE A 163 -0.49 3.92 -2.53
C ILE A 163 -0.38 5.38 -2.11
N PHE A 164 -1.07 6.29 -2.82
CA PHE A 164 -1.01 7.72 -2.51
C PHE A 164 -1.63 8.03 -1.15
N GLY A 165 -2.81 7.46 -0.84
CA GLY A 165 -3.47 7.62 0.45
C GLY A 165 -2.62 7.10 1.62
N GLY A 166 -2.04 5.91 1.48
CA GLY A 166 -1.15 5.33 2.48
C GLY A 166 0.13 6.16 2.69
N ALA A 167 0.79 6.58 1.61
CA ALA A 167 1.98 7.44 1.69
C ALA A 167 1.67 8.82 2.30
N LEU A 168 0.51 9.40 1.98
CA LEU A 168 0.10 10.69 2.53
C LEU A 168 -0.20 10.59 4.02
N CYS A 169 -0.94 9.56 4.46
CA CYS A 169 -1.12 9.26 5.88
C CYS A 169 0.23 9.07 6.58
N SER A 170 1.16 8.35 5.93
CA SER A 170 2.51 8.14 6.45
C SER A 170 3.31 9.42 6.60
N LEU A 171 3.14 10.39 5.69
CA LEU A 171 3.76 11.71 5.79
C LEU A 171 3.14 12.54 6.91
N ILE A 172 1.81 12.57 7.00
CA ILE A 172 1.08 13.28 8.07
C ILE A 172 1.55 12.74 9.42
N ASP A 173 1.57 11.42 9.60
CA ASP A 173 1.95 10.85 10.89
C ASP A 173 3.35 11.30 11.32
N LYS A 174 4.30 11.29 10.39
CA LYS A 174 5.67 11.72 10.67
C LYS A 174 5.72 13.17 11.11
N LEU A 175 4.99 14.04 10.40
CA LEU A 175 4.99 15.47 10.70
C LEU A 175 4.32 15.81 12.04
N PHE A 176 3.29 15.06 12.45
CA PHE A 176 2.47 15.41 13.62
C PHE A 176 2.72 14.56 14.87
N TYR A 177 3.11 13.29 14.72
CA TYR A 177 3.37 12.39 15.85
C TYR A 177 4.87 12.17 16.14
N GLY A 178 5.77 12.63 15.27
CA GLY A 178 7.21 12.31 15.39
C GLY A 178 7.51 10.81 15.19
N GLY A 179 6.56 10.08 14.59
CA GLY A 179 6.60 8.64 14.36
C GLY A 179 5.37 8.20 13.56
N SER A 180 4.88 7.00 13.83
CA SER A 180 3.59 6.49 13.36
C SER A 180 2.75 6.02 14.54
N LEU A 181 1.48 6.39 14.59
CA LEU A 181 0.57 5.84 15.61
C LEU A 181 0.05 4.48 15.13
N ASP A 182 0.73 3.42 15.55
CA ASP A 182 0.39 2.02 15.24
C ASP A 182 -0.46 1.46 16.36
N PHE A 183 -1.42 0.59 16.06
CA PHE A 183 -2.39 0.12 17.08
C PHE A 183 -2.95 -1.29 16.86
N ILE A 184 -2.73 -1.90 15.69
CA ILE A 184 -3.18 -3.26 15.36
C ILE A 184 -2.03 -4.22 15.63
N GLY A 185 -1.99 -4.81 16.82
CA GLY A 185 -1.00 -5.82 17.19
C GLY A 185 -1.30 -7.17 16.56
N ILE A 186 -0.37 -7.69 15.76
CA ILE A 186 -0.43 -9.03 15.17
C ILE A 186 0.60 -9.93 15.83
N SER A 187 0.13 -10.67 16.84
CA SER A 187 0.92 -11.55 17.69
C SER A 187 2.18 -10.81 18.21
N ASN A 188 3.34 -11.47 18.19
CA ASN A 188 4.64 -10.89 18.46
C ASN A 188 5.38 -10.37 17.21
N LEU A 189 4.71 -10.32 16.05
CA LEU A 189 5.33 -10.02 14.75
C LEU A 189 5.52 -8.53 14.56
N PHE A 190 4.45 -7.76 14.69
CA PHE A 190 4.47 -6.32 14.55
C PHE A 190 3.18 -5.70 15.10
N ILE A 191 3.21 -4.39 15.28
CA ILE A 191 2.01 -3.56 15.47
C ILE A 191 1.94 -2.69 14.22
N ALA A 192 0.79 -2.70 13.56
CA ALA A 192 0.55 -1.96 12.32
C ALA A 192 -0.55 -0.92 12.52
N ASP A 193 -0.78 -0.12 11.49
CA ASP A 193 -1.94 0.76 11.38
C ASP A 193 -2.73 0.51 10.08
N ILE A 194 -3.70 1.39 9.81
CA ILE A 194 -4.55 1.25 8.63
C ILE A 194 -3.81 1.65 7.34
N LYS A 195 -2.92 2.65 7.37
CA LYS A 195 -2.13 2.99 6.18
C LYS A 195 -1.20 1.85 5.74
N ASP A 196 -0.72 1.00 6.65
CA ASP A 196 0.05 -0.20 6.26
C ASP A 196 -0.80 -1.16 5.41
N ILE A 197 -2.09 -1.31 5.75
CA ILE A 197 -3.05 -2.05 4.94
C ILE A 197 -3.26 -1.35 3.59
N TYR A 198 -3.36 -0.02 3.57
CA TYR A 198 -3.49 0.75 2.32
C TYR A 198 -2.28 0.52 1.41
N ILE A 199 -1.06 0.61 1.93
CA ILE A 199 0.16 0.40 1.12
C ILE A 199 0.18 -1.02 0.55
N ASN A 200 -0.17 -2.04 1.34
CA ASN A 200 -0.24 -3.43 0.86
C ASN A 200 -1.30 -3.64 -0.22
N LEU A 201 -2.50 -3.05 -0.06
CA LEU A 201 -3.52 -3.05 -1.10
C LEU A 201 -3.05 -2.29 -2.35
N GLY A 202 -2.34 -1.19 -2.16
CA GLY A 202 -1.71 -0.43 -3.22
C GLY A 202 -0.76 -1.26 -4.08
N ILE A 203 0.11 -2.06 -3.43
CA ILE A 203 1.02 -3.01 -4.09
C ILE A 203 0.24 -4.09 -4.85
N LEU A 204 -0.80 -4.68 -4.24
CA LEU A 204 -1.70 -5.62 -4.92
C LEU A 204 -2.25 -5.00 -6.21
N PHE A 205 -2.84 -3.81 -6.14
CA PHE A 205 -3.44 -3.15 -7.28
C PHE A 205 -2.41 -2.75 -8.33
N PHE A 206 -1.20 -2.38 -7.91
CA PHE A 206 -0.09 -2.11 -8.82
C PHE A 206 0.29 -3.35 -9.64
N ILE A 207 0.47 -4.51 -8.99
CA ILE A 207 0.76 -5.78 -9.68
C ILE A 207 -0.36 -6.12 -10.67
N LEU A 208 -1.63 -5.96 -10.26
CA LEU A 208 -2.78 -6.20 -11.13
C LEU A 208 -2.84 -5.23 -12.31
N THR A 209 -2.43 -3.98 -12.12
CA THR A 209 -2.33 -2.97 -13.17
C THR A 209 -1.25 -3.36 -14.20
N LEU A 210 -0.08 -3.80 -13.74
CA LEU A 210 0.99 -4.25 -14.62
C LEU A 210 0.55 -5.48 -15.43
N PHE A 211 -0.08 -6.45 -14.79
CA PHE A 211 -0.60 -7.65 -15.45
C PHE A 211 -1.66 -7.32 -16.51
N ASN A 212 -2.62 -6.43 -16.20
CA ASN A 212 -3.70 -6.12 -17.14
C ASN A 212 -3.25 -5.32 -18.35
N ASN A 213 -2.22 -4.48 -18.18
CA ASN A 213 -1.65 -3.70 -19.27
C ASN A 213 -0.60 -4.50 -20.05
N GLY A 214 -0.47 -5.81 -19.82
CA GLY A 214 0.40 -6.70 -20.57
C GLY A 214 1.85 -6.78 -20.06
N TYR A 215 2.30 -5.86 -19.20
CA TYR A 215 3.70 -5.76 -18.76
C TYR A 215 4.26 -6.97 -18.01
N LEU A 216 3.39 -7.83 -17.45
CA LEU A 216 3.80 -9.08 -16.78
C LEU A 216 3.43 -10.35 -17.57
N SER A 217 2.74 -10.19 -18.70
CA SER A 217 2.25 -11.32 -19.51
C SER A 217 2.81 -11.33 -20.93
N SER A 218 3.50 -10.27 -21.35
CA SER A 218 4.18 -10.20 -22.64
C SER A 218 5.53 -10.91 -22.55
N ASP A 219 5.81 -11.80 -23.51
CA ASP A 219 7.15 -12.35 -23.74
C ASP A 219 8.12 -11.30 -24.35
N GLU A 220 7.68 -10.04 -24.46
CA GLU A 220 8.47 -8.92 -24.94
C GLU A 220 9.42 -8.44 -23.83
N GLU A 221 10.66 -8.93 -23.88
CA GLU A 221 11.76 -8.36 -23.09
C GLU A 221 12.10 -6.96 -23.62
N THR A 222 12.06 -5.95 -22.75
CA THR A 222 12.57 -4.61 -23.10
C THR A 222 14.07 -4.56 -22.95
N THR A 223 14.71 -3.79 -23.83
CA THR A 223 16.13 -3.46 -23.69
C THR A 223 16.32 -2.25 -22.78
N LEU A 224 17.49 -2.15 -22.13
CA LEU A 224 17.85 -1.00 -21.28
C LEU A 224 17.71 0.35 -22.03
N LYS A 225 17.97 0.34 -23.35
CA LYS A 225 17.79 1.51 -24.22
C LYS A 225 16.32 1.93 -24.32
N GLU A 226 15.41 0.99 -24.45
CA GLU A 226 13.96 1.23 -24.52
C GLU A 226 13.41 1.71 -23.17
N ASP A 227 13.91 1.16 -22.06
CA ASP A 227 13.55 1.62 -20.72
C ASP A 227 13.98 3.08 -20.49
N LEU A 228 15.22 3.42 -20.87
CA LEU A 228 15.73 4.79 -20.81
C LEU A 228 14.91 5.73 -21.70
N GLN A 229 14.47 5.27 -22.87
CA GLN A 229 13.62 6.06 -23.75
C GLN A 229 12.23 6.28 -23.14
N SER A 230 11.66 5.27 -22.51
CA SER A 230 10.38 5.36 -21.79
C SER A 230 10.47 6.34 -20.62
N LEU A 231 11.56 6.31 -19.86
CA LEU A 231 11.85 7.29 -18.81
C LEU A 231 11.98 8.71 -19.37
N LYS A 232 12.69 8.90 -20.49
CA LYS A 232 12.78 10.21 -21.15
C LYS A 232 11.42 10.73 -21.58
N CYS A 233 10.56 9.88 -22.14
CA CYS A 233 9.18 10.24 -22.51
C CYS A 233 8.37 10.69 -21.30
N PHE A 234 8.46 9.95 -20.18
CA PHE A 234 7.83 10.32 -18.92
C PHE A 234 8.31 11.68 -18.39
N LEU A 235 9.61 11.91 -18.34
CA LEU A 235 10.18 13.19 -17.88
C LEU A 235 9.81 14.35 -18.81
N THR A 236 9.76 14.10 -20.12
CA THR A 236 9.33 15.10 -21.11
C THR A 236 7.85 15.45 -20.94
N PHE A 237 6.99 14.46 -20.66
CA PHE A 237 5.59 14.68 -20.34
C PHE A 237 5.42 15.61 -19.14
N ILE A 238 6.11 15.32 -18.03
CA ILE A 238 6.07 16.16 -16.81
C ILE A 238 6.53 17.60 -17.14
N LYS A 239 7.67 17.73 -17.81
CA LYS A 239 8.24 19.04 -18.17
C LYS A 239 7.27 19.88 -19.00
N ASN A 240 6.65 19.28 -20.02
CA ASN A 240 5.73 19.98 -20.92
C ASN A 240 4.47 20.45 -20.20
N ASP A 241 3.94 19.65 -19.27
CA ASP A 241 2.76 20.02 -18.48
C ASP A 241 3.03 21.13 -17.47
N ILE A 242 4.19 21.11 -16.81
CA ILE A 242 4.58 22.18 -15.90
C ILE A 242 4.74 23.48 -16.69
N TYR A 243 5.44 23.44 -17.82
CA TYR A 243 5.71 24.62 -18.64
C TYR A 243 4.44 25.23 -19.25
N SER A 244 3.45 24.41 -19.63
CA SER A 244 2.17 24.90 -20.17
C SER A 244 1.35 25.68 -19.13
N LYS A 245 1.44 25.32 -17.84
CA LYS A 245 0.77 26.03 -16.74
C LYS A 245 1.41 27.37 -16.37
N PHE A 246 2.71 27.53 -16.63
CA PHE A 246 3.45 28.79 -16.41
C PHE A 246 3.41 29.75 -17.62
N LYS A 247 2.71 29.38 -18.70
CA LYS A 247 2.45 30.23 -19.88
C LYS A 247 1.14 31.02 -19.81
N LEU A 248 0.47 31.01 -18.65
CA LEU A 248 -0.62 31.93 -18.30
C LEU A 248 -0.04 33.26 -17.79
#